data_AF-A0A9Q2P4G3-F1
#
_entry.id   AF-A0A9Q2P4G3-F1
#
_cell.length_a   1.000
_cell.length_b   1.000
_cell.length_c   1.000
_cell.angle_alpha   90.00
_cell.angle_beta   90.00
_cell.angle_gamma   90.00
#
_symmetry.space_group_name_H-M   'P 1'
#
loop_
_entity.id
_entity.type
_entity.pdbx_description
1 polymer ?
#
loop_
_entity_poly.entity_id
_entity_poly.type
_entity_poly.pdbx_seq_one_letter_code
_entity_poly.pdbx_strand_id
1 'polypeptide(L)'
;MNDGMPMVERLYLDFDSFFASAEQHFNAELRGRSVGVVPLDSPHTSCIAVSREAKARGVKSGATIRAARQVIPDMVFVIARHDAYVRLH
;
A
#
# COMPACT_ATOMS: atom_id res chain seq x y z
N MET A 1 48.00 1.99 7.02
CA MET A 1 46.96 1.98 5.99
C MET A 1 45.64 1.80 6.71
N ASN A 2 45.02 2.91 7.12
CA ASN A 2 43.73 2.89 7.80
C ASN A 2 42.70 3.21 6.73
N ASP A 3 42.11 2.18 6.16
CA ASP A 3 41.15 2.34 5.06
C ASP A 3 39.86 2.90 5.67
N GLY A 4 39.71 4.22 5.56
CA GLY A 4 38.62 5.00 6.13
C GLY A 4 37.31 4.71 5.42
N MET A 5 36.76 3.51 5.63
CA MET A 5 35.42 3.19 5.17
C MET A 5 34.41 4.05 5.95
N PRO A 6 33.55 4.80 5.26
CA PRO A 6 32.60 5.68 5.92
C PRO A 6 31.69 4.87 6.83
N MET A 7 31.64 5.25 8.11
CA MET A 7 30.79 4.62 9.11
C MET A 7 29.34 5.07 8.88
N VAL A 8 28.41 4.13 8.75
CA VAL A 8 26.97 4.44 8.61
C VAL A 8 26.47 5.03 9.92
N GLU A 9 26.10 6.30 9.91
CA GLU A 9 25.59 7.00 11.11
C GLU A 9 24.07 6.92 11.26
N ARG A 10 23.34 6.78 10.14
CA ARG A 10 21.87 6.81 10.09
C ARG A 10 21.33 5.88 9.00
N LEU A 11 20.22 5.21 9.32
CA LEU A 11 19.48 4.35 8.40
C LEU A 11 18.00 4.77 8.40
N TYR A 12 17.46 5.03 7.21
CA TYR A 12 16.04 5.28 7.00
C TYR A 12 15.43 4.09 6.26
N LEU A 13 14.32 3.58 6.76
CA LEU A 13 13.57 2.47 6.18
C LEU A 13 12.13 2.93 5.99
N ASP A 14 11.62 2.79 4.77
CA ASP A 14 10.23 3.10 4.42
C ASP A 14 9.61 1.89 3.72
N PHE A 15 8.41 1.52 4.15
CA PHE A 15 7.68 0.40 3.57
C PHE A 15 6.76 0.88 2.45
N ASP A 16 7.21 0.68 1.22
CA ASP A 16 6.40 1.06 0.07
C ASP A 16 5.06 0.30 0.07
N SER A 17 3.98 1.07 -0.10
CA SER A 17 2.60 0.59 -0.16
C SER A 17 2.16 -0.17 1.11
N PHE A 18 2.70 0.20 2.28
CA PHE A 18 2.59 -0.55 3.54
C PHE A 18 1.21 -1.19 3.81
N PHE A 19 0.12 -0.41 3.88
CA PHE A 19 -1.19 -0.99 4.23
C PHE A 19 -1.68 -2.00 3.19
N ALA A 20 -1.45 -1.76 1.90
CA ALA A 20 -1.82 -2.73 0.87
C ALA A 20 -0.98 -4.01 0.99
N SER A 21 0.32 -3.87 1.22
CA SER A 21 1.23 -5.00 1.45
C SER A 21 0.86 -5.78 2.72
N ALA A 22 0.43 -5.10 3.79
CA ALA A 22 -0.04 -5.72 5.02
C ALA A 22 -1.33 -6.54 4.77
N GLU A 23 -2.29 -5.99 4.02
CA GLU A 23 -3.51 -6.72 3.65
C GLU A 23 -3.20 -7.95 2.78
N GLN A 24 -2.25 -7.85 1.84
CA GLN A 24 -1.77 -8.99 1.06
C GLN A 24 -0.97 -10.02 1.88
N HIS A 25 -0.31 -9.57 2.95
CA HIS A 25 0.35 -10.45 3.91
C HIS A 25 -0.69 -11.28 4.68
N PHE A 26 -1.71 -10.62 5.25
CA PHE A 26 -2.76 -11.23 6.05
C PHE A 26 -3.78 -12.04 5.23
N ASN A 27 -4.02 -11.68 3.96
CA ASN A 27 -4.89 -12.41 3.06
C ASN A 27 -4.12 -12.79 1.78
N ALA A 28 -3.75 -14.07 1.68
CA ALA A 28 -2.98 -14.57 0.55
C ALA A 28 -3.72 -14.44 -0.80
N GLU A 29 -5.05 -14.39 -0.81
CA GLU A 29 -5.86 -14.23 -2.03
C GLU A 29 -5.72 -12.83 -2.66
N LEU A 30 -5.19 -11.86 -1.90
CA LEU A 30 -4.95 -10.50 -2.39
C LEU A 30 -3.58 -10.34 -3.08
N ARG A 31 -2.68 -11.32 -2.95
CA ARG A 31 -1.33 -11.25 -3.52
C ARG A 31 -1.40 -11.24 -5.05
N GLY A 32 -0.62 -10.35 -5.68
CA GLY A 32 -0.62 -10.19 -7.14
C GLY A 32 -1.86 -9.48 -7.68
N ARG A 33 -2.79 -9.04 -6.83
CA ARG A 33 -3.99 -8.28 -7.25
C ARG A 33 -3.78 -6.79 -7.05
N SER A 34 -4.47 -5.99 -7.86
CA SER A 34 -4.60 -4.54 -7.67
C SER A 34 -5.51 -4.27 -6.47
N VAL A 35 -4.95 -3.79 -5.35
CA VAL A 35 -5.66 -3.55 -4.09
C VAL A 35 -5.59 -2.07 -3.70
N GLY A 36 -6.73 -1.51 -3.28
CA GLY A 36 -6.83 -0.22 -2.61
C GLY A 36 -7.30 -0.41 -1.17
N VAL A 37 -6.62 0.23 -0.22
CA VAL A 37 -7.05 0.26 1.19
C VAL A 37 -7.81 1.56 1.42
N VAL A 38 -9.00 1.49 2.01
CA VAL A 38 -9.89 2.63 2.24
C VAL A 38 -10.27 2.75 3.72
N PRO A 39 -10.52 3.95 4.25
CA PRO A 39 -10.86 4.12 5.67
C PRO A 39 -12.30 3.73 5.99
N LEU A 40 -13.20 3.75 5.00
CA LEU A 40 -14.63 3.58 5.15
C LEU A 40 -15.18 2.79 3.95
N ASP A 41 -16.23 2.01 4.16
CA ASP A 41 -17.01 1.41 3.08
C ASP A 41 -17.93 2.46 2.45
N SER A 42 -17.37 3.28 1.57
CA SER A 42 -18.11 4.33 0.87
C SER A 42 -17.55 4.57 -0.52
N PRO A 43 -18.39 4.71 -1.56
CA PRO A 43 -17.92 4.96 -2.92
C PRO A 43 -17.27 6.34 -3.09
N HIS A 44 -17.44 7.25 -2.14
CA HIS A 44 -16.90 8.61 -2.17
C HIS A 44 -15.56 8.75 -1.44
N THR A 45 -15.03 7.68 -0.87
CA THR A 45 -13.76 7.70 -0.16
C THR A 45 -12.55 7.62 -1.11
N SER A 46 -11.38 7.88 -0.55
CA SER A 46 -10.09 7.75 -1.22
C SER A 46 -9.25 6.64 -0.62
N CYS A 47 -8.37 6.08 -1.45
CA CYS A 47 -7.43 5.06 -1.04
C CYS A 47 -6.35 5.69 -0.15
N ILE A 48 -6.24 5.22 1.09
CA ILE A 48 -5.13 5.58 2.00
C ILE A 48 -3.83 4.84 1.64
N ALA A 49 -3.96 3.71 0.93
CA ALA A 49 -2.85 3.03 0.28
C ALA A 49 -3.34 2.33 -0.99
N VAL A 50 -2.41 2.13 -1.92
CA VAL A 50 -2.64 1.44 -3.19
C VAL A 50 -1.49 0.46 -3.39
N SER A 51 -1.81 -0.77 -3.79
CA SER A 51 -0.82 -1.83 -3.98
C SER A 51 0.14 -1.53 -5.13
N ARG A 52 1.31 -2.18 -5.13
CA ARG A 52 2.29 -2.04 -6.21
C ARG A 52 1.71 -2.43 -7.56
N GLU A 53 0.88 -3.47 -7.60
CA GLU A 53 0.19 -3.94 -8.81
C GLU A 53 -0.79 -2.88 -9.35
N ALA A 54 -1.48 -2.16 -8.46
CA ALA A 54 -2.37 -1.08 -8.86
C ALA A 54 -1.57 0.17 -9.32
N LYS A 55 -0.47 0.51 -8.64
CA LYS A 55 0.44 1.59 -9.06
C LYS A 55 1.04 1.32 -10.44
N ALA A 56 1.49 0.09 -10.70
CA ALA A 56 2.05 -0.33 -11.98
C ALA A 56 1.06 -0.17 -13.14
N ARG A 57 -0.25 -0.24 -12.85
CA ARG A 57 -1.34 -0.03 -13.83
C ARG A 57 -1.80 1.44 -13.91
N GLY A 58 -1.18 2.35 -13.17
CA GLY A 58 -1.41 3.80 -13.26
C GLY A 58 -2.29 4.41 -12.16
N VAL A 59 -2.72 3.63 -11.16
CA VAL A 59 -3.47 4.19 -10.02
C VAL A 59 -2.50 4.92 -9.09
N LYS A 60 -2.77 6.20 -8.81
CA LYS A 60 -1.95 7.02 -7.91
C LYS A 60 -2.38 6.85 -6.45
N SER A 61 -1.44 7.04 -5.52
CA SER A 61 -1.76 7.16 -4.09
C SER A 61 -2.77 8.29 -3.86
N GLY A 62 -3.73 8.10 -2.95
CA GLY A 62 -4.79 9.06 -2.70
C GLY A 62 -5.93 9.08 -3.73
N ALA A 63 -5.91 8.20 -4.74
CA ALA A 63 -7.00 8.10 -5.72
C ALA A 63 -8.35 7.76 -5.05
N THR A 64 -9.41 8.40 -5.52
CA THR A 64 -10.79 8.04 -5.15
C THR A 64 -11.14 6.65 -5.70
N ILE A 65 -12.07 5.94 -5.06
CA ILE A 65 -12.55 4.65 -5.58
C ILE A 65 -13.02 4.80 -7.04
N ARG A 66 -13.75 5.88 -7.34
CA ARG A 66 -14.22 6.18 -8.70
C ARG A 66 -13.06 6.31 -9.69
N ALA A 67 -12.03 7.11 -9.36
CA ALA A 67 -10.88 7.29 -10.25
C ALA A 67 -10.09 5.99 -10.42
N ALA A 68 -9.90 5.24 -9.33
CA ALA A 68 -9.23 3.95 -9.38
C ALA A 68 -9.99 2.94 -10.27
N ARG A 69 -11.33 2.89 -10.18
CA ARG A 69 -12.17 2.04 -11.03
C ARG A 69 -12.20 2.44 -12.50
N GLN A 70 -11.96 3.71 -12.81
CA GLN A 70 -11.81 4.15 -14.20
C GLN A 70 -10.53 3.60 -14.85
N VAL A 71 -9.48 3.37 -14.05
CA VAL A 71 -8.22 2.78 -14.51
C VAL A 71 -8.28 1.25 -14.46
N ILE A 72 -8.85 0.71 -13.39
CA ILE A 72 -8.92 -0.73 -13.09
C ILE A 72 -10.35 -1.09 -12.65
N PRO A 73 -11.23 -1.47 -13.59
CA PRO A 73 -12.65 -1.72 -13.27
C PRO A 73 -12.88 -2.79 -12.19
N ASP A 74 -12.02 -3.81 -12.18
CA ASP A 74 -12.06 -4.99 -11.30
C ASP A 74 -11.20 -4.86 -10.03
N MET A 75 -10.77 -3.64 -9.69
CA MET A 75 -9.91 -3.38 -8.53
C MET A 75 -10.59 -3.79 -7.22
N VAL A 76 -9.81 -4.40 -6.33
CA VAL A 76 -10.26 -4.81 -5.00
C VAL A 76 -10.07 -3.66 -4.04
N PHE A 77 -11.09 -3.39 -3.23
CA PHE A 77 -11.02 -2.40 -2.15
C PHE A 77 -11.27 -3.09 -0.82
N VAL A 78 -10.42 -2.81 0.17
CA VAL A 78 -10.51 -3.37 1.51
C VAL A 78 -10.52 -2.26 2.54
N ILE A 79 -11.28 -2.45 3.62
CA ILE A 79 -11.36 -1.49 4.72
C ILE A 79 -10.11 -1.62 5.59
N ALA A 80 -9.56 -0.47 5.99
CA ALA A 80 -8.36 -0.37 6.80
C ALA A 80 -8.51 -1.03 8.19
N ARG A 81 -7.55 -1.86 8.56
CA ARG A 81 -7.46 -2.54 9.87
C ARG A 81 -6.30 -1.98 10.70
N HIS A 82 -6.45 -0.77 11.21
CA HIS A 82 -5.40 -0.01 11.91
C HIS A 82 -4.69 -0.81 13.00
N ASP A 83 -5.43 -1.52 13.87
CA ASP A 83 -4.83 -2.32 14.94
C ASP A 83 -3.91 -3.44 14.41
N ALA A 84 -4.25 -4.02 13.25
CA ALA A 84 -3.41 -5.05 12.63
C ALA A 84 -2.13 -4.44 12.05
N TYR A 85 -2.21 -3.22 11.51
CA TYR A 85 -1.06 -2.52 10.96
C TYR A 85 -0.06 -2.15 12.05
N VAL A 86 -0.54 -1.63 13.19
CA VAL A 86 0.30 -1.30 14.36
C VAL A 86 1.05 -2.51 14.89
N ARG A 87 0.45 -3.70 14.90
CA ARG A 87 1.14 -4.92 15.37
C ARG A 87 2.19 -5.46 14.40
N LEU A 88 2.18 -5.03 13.15
CA LEU A 88 3.05 -5.56 12.09
C LEU A 88 4.39 -4.81 11.97
N HIS A 89 4.49 -3.59 12.52
CA HIS A 89 5.70 -2.76 12.49
C HIS A 89 6.15 -2.37 13.90
#